data_AF-A0ABD2J778-F1
#
_entry.id   AF-A0ABD2J778-F1
#
_cell.length_a   1.000
_cell.length_b   1.000
_cell.length_c   1.000
_cell.angle_alpha   90.00
_cell.angle_beta   90.00
_cell.angle_gamma   90.00
#
_symmetry.space_group_name_H-M   'P 1'
#
loop_
_entity.id
_entity.type
_entity.pdbx_description
1 polymer ?
#
loop_
_entity_poly.entity_id
_entity_poly.type
_entity_poly.pdbx_seq_one_letter_code
_entity_poly.pdbx_strand_id
1 'polypeptide(L)'
;MACHVEGVQKIEVGEFGAIEIILQQIARKLQSNQCDDVMDTAWSFLWNITDETPANCSRFLKAEGLTLFYRCYIKFPGQMELVRNMMGLIGNIAEVFDLRDQLMIDDYLKIFCTLLDNLSDGIEISYNSAGVLAHLVSDGDERWNTTKAKHSRSHVSDLIVRATELWDLNARRFINYRSFKPILGLLSQWHAVGSQQWAIWALANLTTTDRAKYCRFVVEEGGVELVEQLVSSSNSTNAIRNLAQTVLNNIEEWKRSDIEDNLDKQETTAENTNDSS
;
A
#
# COMPACT_ATOMS: atom_id res chain seq x y z
N MET A 1 6.93 -7.27 -17.10
CA MET A 1 7.48 -8.55 -16.61
C MET A 1 8.07 -8.30 -15.23
N ALA A 2 7.34 -8.60 -14.15
CA ALA A 2 7.78 -8.33 -12.79
C ALA A 2 8.66 -9.50 -12.31
N CYS A 3 9.96 -9.26 -12.15
CA CYS A 3 10.89 -10.26 -11.65
C CYS A 3 10.62 -10.48 -10.15
N HIS A 4 10.05 -11.62 -9.79
CA HIS A 4 9.83 -12.01 -8.40
C HIS A 4 11.17 -12.47 -7.80
N VAL A 5 11.81 -11.59 -7.06
CA VAL A 5 13.06 -11.87 -6.33
C VAL A 5 12.71 -12.06 -4.85
N GLU A 6 13.15 -13.17 -4.26
CA GLU A 6 12.91 -13.49 -2.83
C GLU A 6 13.68 -12.54 -1.90
N GLY A 7 13.26 -12.42 -0.63
CA GLY A 7 13.78 -11.41 0.31
C GLY A 7 15.30 -11.39 0.47
N VAL A 8 15.96 -12.56 0.52
CA VAL A 8 17.44 -12.65 0.64
C VAL A 8 18.12 -12.10 -0.62
N GLN A 9 17.64 -12.49 -1.79
CA GLN A 9 18.19 -12.04 -3.08
C GLN A 9 18.01 -10.52 -3.26
N LYS A 10 16.91 -9.93 -2.77
CA LYS A 10 16.73 -8.46 -2.79
C LYS A 10 17.79 -7.74 -1.96
N ILE A 11 18.13 -8.27 -0.78
CA ILE A 11 19.17 -7.70 0.07
C ILE A 11 20.52 -7.77 -0.63
N GLU A 12 20.87 -8.94 -1.20
CA GLU A 12 22.12 -9.14 -1.97
C GLU A 12 22.22 -8.15 -3.14
N VAL A 13 21.14 -7.99 -3.92
CA VAL A 13 21.08 -7.00 -5.01
C VAL A 13 21.36 -5.58 -4.51
N GLY A 14 20.79 -5.21 -3.35
CA GLY A 14 21.09 -3.94 -2.69
C GLY A 14 22.54 -3.83 -2.23
N GLU A 15 23.13 -4.90 -1.72
CA GLU A 15 24.53 -4.96 -1.29
C GLU A 15 25.52 -4.86 -2.45
N PHE A 16 25.14 -5.32 -3.64
CA PHE A 16 25.92 -5.12 -4.88
C PHE A 16 25.85 -3.68 -5.44
N GLY A 17 25.17 -2.76 -4.76
CA GLY A 17 25.10 -1.34 -5.17
C GLY A 17 24.10 -1.07 -6.29
N ALA A 18 23.14 -1.98 -6.52
CA ALA A 18 22.17 -1.83 -7.60
C ALA A 18 21.26 -0.61 -7.42
N ILE A 19 20.96 -0.22 -6.17
CA ILE A 19 20.11 0.95 -5.86
C ILE A 19 20.80 2.23 -6.32
N GLU A 20 22.09 2.38 -6.02
CA GLU A 20 22.87 3.55 -6.37
C GLU A 20 23.06 3.66 -7.88
N ILE A 21 23.33 2.53 -8.56
CA ILE A 21 23.46 2.46 -10.03
C ILE A 21 22.12 2.83 -10.69
N ILE A 22 21.05 2.14 -10.27
CA ILE A 22 19.67 2.60 -10.18
C ILE A 22 19.44 4.11 -10.41
N LEU A 23 19.60 4.81 -9.29
CA LEU A 23 19.38 6.24 -9.12
C LEU A 23 20.29 7.08 -10.02
N GLN A 24 21.54 6.67 -10.26
CA GLN A 24 22.42 7.38 -11.19
C GLN A 24 21.90 7.37 -12.63
N GLN A 25 21.28 6.27 -13.09
CA GLN A 25 20.66 6.22 -14.43
C GLN A 25 19.45 7.16 -14.50
N ILE A 26 18.59 7.12 -13.48
CA ILE A 26 17.42 8.00 -13.37
C ILE A 26 17.87 9.47 -13.35
N ALA A 27 18.91 9.81 -12.59
CA ALA A 27 19.46 11.15 -12.52
C ALA A 27 19.99 11.63 -13.88
N ARG A 28 20.66 10.77 -14.65
CA ARG A 28 21.11 11.09 -16.01
C ARG A 28 19.94 11.35 -16.96
N LYS A 29 18.92 10.49 -16.94
CA LYS A 29 17.70 10.68 -17.75
C LYS A 29 16.98 11.97 -17.41
N LEU A 30 16.84 12.26 -16.12
CA LEU A 30 16.27 13.50 -15.63
C LEU A 30 17.06 14.74 -16.13
N GLN A 31 18.40 14.69 -16.11
CA GLN A 31 19.26 15.76 -16.64
C GLN A 31 19.07 15.94 -18.15
N SER A 32 18.97 14.84 -18.90
CA SER A 32 18.72 14.84 -20.35
C SER A 32 17.27 15.12 -20.74
N ASN A 33 16.38 15.41 -19.79
CA ASN A 33 14.94 15.61 -20.04
C ASN A 33 14.26 14.43 -20.74
N GLN A 34 14.69 13.20 -20.42
CA GLN A 34 14.12 11.97 -20.96
C GLN A 34 13.26 11.29 -19.90
N CYS A 35 12.00 11.05 -20.24
CA CYS A 35 11.08 10.21 -19.49
C CYS A 35 10.54 9.15 -20.45
N ASP A 36 11.22 8.02 -20.50
CA ASP A 36 10.94 6.89 -21.38
C ASP A 36 10.76 5.60 -20.56
N ASP A 37 10.41 4.50 -21.22
CA ASP A 37 10.16 3.19 -20.59
C ASP A 37 11.32 2.72 -19.70
N VAL A 38 12.55 3.16 -19.97
CA VAL A 38 13.72 2.82 -19.14
C VAL A 38 13.66 3.54 -17.80
N MET A 39 13.15 4.77 -17.75
CA MET A 39 12.90 5.49 -16.50
C MET A 39 11.81 4.82 -15.68
N ASP A 40 10.70 4.41 -16.32
CA ASP A 40 9.61 3.69 -15.65
C ASP A 40 10.09 2.32 -15.13
N THR A 41 10.83 1.57 -15.95
CA THR A 41 11.42 0.29 -15.55
C THR A 41 12.39 0.44 -14.39
N ALA A 42 13.19 1.52 -14.38
CA ALA A 42 14.13 1.81 -13.30
C ALA A 42 13.40 2.07 -11.96
N TRP A 43 12.34 2.89 -11.96
CA TRP A 43 11.53 3.11 -10.76
C TRP A 43 10.76 1.87 -10.33
N SER A 44 10.20 1.12 -11.27
CA SER A 44 9.53 -0.16 -11.00
C SER A 44 10.49 -1.20 -10.39
N PHE A 45 11.74 -1.26 -10.88
CA PHE A 45 12.78 -2.09 -10.29
C PHE A 45 13.06 -1.67 -8.84
N LEU A 46 13.29 -0.37 -8.60
CA LEU A 46 13.52 0.15 -7.26
C LEU A 46 12.35 -0.14 -6.32
N TRP A 47 11.10 0.03 -6.78
CA TRP A 47 9.90 -0.32 -6.02
C TRP A 47 9.90 -1.80 -5.61
N ASN A 48 10.24 -2.71 -6.51
CA ASN A 48 10.25 -4.14 -6.21
C ASN A 48 11.33 -4.55 -5.19
N ILE A 49 12.53 -3.97 -5.27
CA ILE A 49 13.64 -4.34 -4.39
C ILE A 49 13.57 -3.69 -3.00
N THR A 50 12.78 -2.63 -2.83
CA THR A 50 12.50 -2.03 -1.50
C THR A 50 11.36 -2.72 -0.78
N ASP A 51 10.46 -3.39 -1.51
CA ASP A 51 9.30 -4.07 -0.92
C ASP A 51 9.71 -5.15 0.08
N GLU A 52 9.10 -5.11 1.27
CA GLU A 52 9.44 -5.92 2.46
C GLU A 52 10.94 -5.93 2.81
N THR A 53 11.71 -4.91 2.40
CA THR A 53 13.18 -4.88 2.57
C THR A 53 13.65 -3.54 3.18
N PRO A 54 13.52 -3.36 4.51
CA PRO A 54 13.87 -2.09 5.19
C PRO A 54 15.30 -1.62 4.95
N ALA A 55 16.26 -2.53 4.80
CA ALA A 55 17.65 -2.21 4.48
C ALA A 55 17.78 -1.50 3.13
N ASN A 56 17.00 -1.93 2.13
CA ASN A 56 17.00 -1.31 0.80
C ASN A 56 16.25 0.03 0.80
N CYS A 57 15.18 0.17 1.58
CA CYS A 57 14.57 1.48 1.85
C CYS A 57 15.60 2.47 2.43
N SER A 58 16.38 2.03 3.42
CA SER A 58 17.45 2.86 4.02
C SER A 58 18.54 3.23 3.01
N ARG A 59 18.97 2.28 2.15
CA ARG A 59 19.96 2.54 1.08
C ARG A 59 19.44 3.59 0.08
N PHE A 60 18.20 3.44 -0.38
CA PHE A 60 17.56 4.42 -1.26
C PHE A 60 17.58 5.83 -0.67
N LEU A 61 17.24 5.98 0.62
CA LEU A 61 17.26 7.26 1.31
C LEU A 61 18.67 7.85 1.41
N LYS A 62 19.66 7.03 1.79
CA LYS A 62 21.07 7.43 1.89
C LYS A 62 21.66 7.86 0.54
N ALA A 63 21.18 7.28 -0.55
CA ALA A 63 21.60 7.59 -1.92
C ALA A 63 20.82 8.78 -2.55
N GLU A 64 20.22 9.65 -1.72
CA GLU A 64 19.43 10.82 -2.15
C GLU A 64 18.21 10.48 -3.02
N GLY A 65 17.65 9.28 -2.87
CA GLY A 65 16.52 8.80 -3.65
C GLY A 65 15.28 9.70 -3.53
N LEU A 66 14.99 10.26 -2.36
CA LEU A 66 13.87 11.20 -2.17
C LEU A 66 14.08 12.54 -2.88
N THR A 67 15.32 13.03 -2.94
CA THR A 67 15.64 14.23 -3.74
C THR A 67 15.35 13.98 -5.20
N LEU A 68 15.70 12.79 -5.70
CA LEU A 68 15.45 12.41 -7.08
C LEU A 68 13.96 12.23 -7.37
N PHE A 69 13.22 11.59 -6.46
CA PHE A 69 11.75 11.51 -6.50
C PHE A 69 11.11 12.88 -6.71
N TYR A 70 11.44 13.86 -5.84
CA TYR A 70 10.91 15.21 -5.93
C TYR A 70 11.18 15.85 -7.30
N ARG A 71 12.44 15.78 -7.75
CA ARG A 71 12.82 16.39 -9.03
C ARG A 71 12.14 15.72 -10.22
N CYS A 72 11.93 14.41 -10.18
CA CYS A 72 11.18 13.68 -11.21
C CYS A 72 9.71 14.11 -11.22
N TYR A 73 9.06 14.18 -10.05
CA TYR A 73 7.67 14.61 -9.94
C TYR A 73 7.44 16.03 -10.47
N ILE A 74 8.29 16.98 -10.07
CA ILE A 74 8.19 18.37 -10.54
C ILE A 74 8.43 18.49 -12.05
N LYS A 75 9.36 17.70 -12.59
CA LYS A 75 9.72 17.77 -14.02
C LYS A 75 8.73 17.04 -14.94
N PHE A 76 8.12 15.96 -14.45
CA PHE A 76 7.26 15.08 -15.23
C PHE A 76 5.91 14.81 -14.55
N PRO A 77 5.14 15.85 -14.13
CA PRO A 77 3.92 15.66 -13.33
C PRO A 77 2.78 14.95 -14.08
N GLY A 78 2.80 14.97 -15.41
CA GLY A 78 1.80 14.31 -16.26
C GLY A 78 2.12 12.85 -16.61
N GLN A 79 3.27 12.32 -16.17
CA GLN A 79 3.69 10.96 -16.50
C GLN A 79 3.16 9.99 -15.45
N MET A 80 1.94 9.51 -15.67
CA MET A 80 1.17 8.75 -14.68
C MET A 80 1.84 7.43 -14.28
N GLU A 81 2.41 6.68 -15.23
CA GLU A 81 3.14 5.44 -14.94
C GLU A 81 4.38 5.67 -14.07
N LEU A 82 5.13 6.74 -14.38
CA LEU A 82 6.28 7.15 -13.57
C LEU A 82 5.84 7.47 -12.13
N VAL A 83 4.81 8.30 -11.99
CA VAL A 83 4.27 8.72 -10.68
C VAL A 83 3.77 7.50 -9.89
N ARG A 84 3.07 6.56 -10.55
CA ARG A 84 2.60 5.31 -9.96
C ARG A 84 3.76 4.48 -9.40
N ASN A 85 4.79 4.22 -10.21
CA ASN A 85 5.97 3.45 -9.79
C ASN A 85 6.73 4.13 -8.64
N MET A 86 6.90 5.46 -8.73
CA MET A 86 7.51 6.25 -7.66
C MET A 86 6.71 6.13 -6.36
N MET A 87 5.38 6.31 -6.41
CA MET A 87 4.53 6.25 -5.22
C MET A 87 4.45 4.85 -4.61
N GLY A 88 4.53 3.79 -5.41
CA GLY A 88 4.67 2.43 -4.90
C GLY A 88 5.93 2.27 -4.02
N LEU A 89 7.07 2.78 -4.49
CA LEU A 89 8.31 2.79 -3.70
C LEU A 89 8.17 3.61 -2.41
N ILE A 90 7.60 4.82 -2.49
CA ILE A 90 7.39 5.66 -1.30
C ILE A 90 6.48 4.96 -0.29
N GLY A 91 5.46 4.21 -0.76
CA GLY A 91 4.63 3.33 0.07
C GLY A 91 5.47 2.38 0.92
N ASN A 92 6.40 1.64 0.29
CA ASN A 92 7.29 0.71 0.99
C ASN A 92 8.17 1.40 2.05
N ILE A 93 8.59 2.65 1.81
CA ILE A 93 9.35 3.42 2.80
C ILE A 93 8.44 3.81 3.97
N ALA A 94 7.21 4.24 3.70
CA ALA A 94 6.24 4.64 4.71
C ALA A 94 5.85 3.48 5.64
N GLU A 95 5.89 2.24 5.17
CA GLU A 95 5.68 1.07 6.02
C GLU A 95 6.78 0.90 7.09
N VAL A 96 8.01 1.36 6.83
CA VAL A 96 9.15 1.25 7.76
C VAL A 96 9.12 2.40 8.78
N PHE A 97 8.67 2.11 10.00
CA PHE A 97 8.50 3.08 11.09
C PHE A 97 9.70 4.01 11.31
N ASP A 98 10.92 3.49 11.32
CA ASP A 98 12.13 4.29 11.59
C ASP A 98 12.53 5.25 10.46
N LEU A 99 11.89 5.16 9.28
CA LEU A 99 12.22 5.98 8.11
C LEU A 99 11.17 7.05 7.80
N ARG A 100 10.02 7.06 8.49
CA ARG A 100 8.87 7.93 8.21
C ARG A 100 9.17 9.42 8.37
N ASP A 101 10.07 9.78 9.27
CA ASP A 101 10.53 11.15 9.50
C ASP A 101 11.17 11.78 8.24
N GLN A 102 11.80 10.97 7.39
CA GLN A 102 12.35 11.41 6.11
C GLN A 102 11.25 11.81 5.10
N LEU A 103 10.04 11.28 5.25
CA LEU A 103 8.86 11.61 4.43
C LEU A 103 8.06 12.77 4.98
N MET A 104 8.16 13.05 6.29
CA MET A 104 7.49 14.17 6.98
C MET A 104 8.24 15.50 6.79
N ILE A 105 8.51 15.83 5.53
CA ILE A 105 9.05 17.12 5.10
C ILE A 105 8.02 17.78 4.19
N ASP A 106 7.83 19.07 4.39
CA ASP A 106 6.68 19.82 3.87
C ASP A 106 6.53 19.76 2.34
N ASP A 107 7.64 19.71 1.60
CA ASP A 107 7.60 19.63 0.15
C ASP A 107 7.15 18.25 -0.36
N TYR A 108 7.47 17.16 0.37
CA TYR A 108 6.95 15.82 0.07
C TYR A 108 5.49 15.70 0.49
N LEU A 109 5.13 16.20 1.68
CA LEU A 109 3.74 16.18 2.17
C LEU A 109 2.79 16.90 1.20
N LYS A 110 3.20 18.05 0.63
CA LYS A 110 2.41 18.74 -0.40
C LYS A 110 2.14 17.84 -1.61
N ILE A 111 3.17 17.13 -2.09
CA ILE A 111 3.01 16.20 -3.23
C ILE A 111 2.01 15.11 -2.87
N PHE A 112 2.18 14.46 -1.71
CA PHE A 112 1.29 13.38 -1.31
C PHE A 112 -0.16 13.86 -1.15
N CYS A 113 -0.37 15.01 -0.50
CA CYS A 113 -1.70 15.61 -0.37
C CYS A 113 -2.31 15.97 -1.73
N THR A 114 -1.54 16.54 -2.66
CA THR A 114 -2.02 16.84 -4.03
C THR A 114 -2.41 15.57 -4.80
N LEU A 115 -1.67 14.47 -4.59
CA LEU A 115 -1.94 13.21 -5.28
C LEU A 115 -3.22 12.50 -4.81
N LEU A 116 -3.81 12.88 -3.66
CA LEU A 116 -5.09 12.34 -3.20
C LEU A 116 -6.23 12.64 -4.16
N ASP A 117 -6.20 13.79 -4.83
CA ASP A 117 -7.21 14.22 -5.80
C ASP A 117 -6.97 13.62 -7.20
N ASN A 118 -5.91 12.83 -7.38
CA ASN A 118 -5.57 12.25 -8.67
C ASN A 118 -6.40 10.98 -8.94
N LEU A 119 -7.45 11.17 -9.74
CA LEU A 119 -8.39 10.11 -10.17
C LEU A 119 -8.40 9.92 -11.69
N SER A 120 -7.48 10.55 -12.43
CA SER A 120 -7.54 10.60 -13.91
C SER A 120 -7.21 9.29 -14.61
N ASP A 121 -6.57 8.34 -13.90
CA ASP A 121 -6.21 7.01 -14.41
C ASP A 121 -6.52 5.93 -13.36
N GLY A 122 -7.75 5.99 -12.83
CA GLY A 122 -8.18 5.19 -11.69
C GLY A 122 -7.66 5.73 -10.36
N ILE A 123 -7.78 4.92 -9.30
CA ILE A 123 -7.49 5.35 -7.93
C ILE A 123 -6.08 4.97 -7.45
N GLU A 124 -5.22 4.38 -8.28
CA GLU A 124 -3.98 3.76 -7.79
C GLU A 124 -2.99 4.77 -7.19
N ILE A 125 -2.83 5.92 -7.85
CA ILE A 125 -1.91 6.97 -7.37
C ILE A 125 -2.45 7.61 -6.09
N SER A 126 -3.75 7.97 -6.08
CA SER A 126 -4.40 8.52 -4.89
C SER A 126 -4.45 7.53 -3.74
N TYR A 127 -4.67 6.24 -4.02
CA TYR A 127 -4.61 5.17 -3.04
C TYR A 127 -3.22 5.00 -2.43
N ASN A 128 -2.17 4.92 -3.26
CA ASN A 128 -0.79 4.80 -2.76
C ASN A 128 -0.41 6.03 -1.93
N SER A 129 -0.82 7.22 -2.38
CA SER A 129 -0.58 8.45 -1.64
C SER A 129 -1.29 8.46 -0.29
N ALA A 130 -2.56 8.07 -0.25
CA ALA A 130 -3.30 7.93 1.01
C ALA A 130 -2.67 6.89 1.93
N GLY A 131 -2.12 5.80 1.40
CA GLY A 131 -1.40 4.79 2.18
C GLY A 131 -0.14 5.34 2.83
N VAL A 132 0.66 6.08 2.06
CA VAL A 132 1.82 6.82 2.60
C VAL A 132 1.36 7.72 3.74
N LEU A 133 0.37 8.58 3.50
CA LEU A 133 -0.12 9.52 4.51
C LEU A 133 -0.74 8.81 5.72
N ALA A 134 -1.43 7.69 5.53
CA ALA A 134 -2.03 6.86 6.59
C ALA A 134 -0.97 6.31 7.54
N HIS A 135 0.17 5.85 7.02
CA HIS A 135 1.32 5.46 7.83
C HIS A 135 1.91 6.68 8.57
N LEU A 136 2.05 7.82 7.92
CA LEU A 136 2.62 9.02 8.55
C LEU A 136 1.73 9.55 9.70
N VAL A 137 0.42 9.68 9.50
CA VAL A 137 -0.48 10.19 10.55
C VAL A 137 -0.63 9.20 11.72
N SER A 138 -0.34 7.91 11.50
CA SER A 138 -0.37 6.87 12.55
C SER A 138 0.69 7.07 13.63
N ASP A 139 1.78 7.78 13.33
CA ASP A 139 2.89 8.01 14.27
C ASP A 139 2.51 8.88 15.48
N GLY A 140 1.35 9.55 15.45
CA GLY A 140 0.86 10.37 16.56
C GLY A 140 1.45 11.77 16.62
N ASP A 141 0.87 12.61 17.49
CA ASP A 141 1.25 14.03 17.59
C ASP A 141 2.67 14.21 18.12
N GLU A 142 3.11 13.38 19.07
CA GLU A 142 4.44 13.47 19.65
C GLU A 142 5.53 13.37 18.58
N ARG A 143 5.47 12.35 17.73
CA ARG A 143 6.43 12.18 16.64
C ARG A 143 6.23 13.23 15.55
N TRP A 144 4.99 13.48 15.12
CA TRP A 144 4.69 14.45 14.07
C TRP A 144 5.29 15.84 14.37
N ASN A 145 5.14 16.30 15.63
CA ASN A 145 5.61 17.62 16.06
C ASN A 145 7.13 17.75 16.15
N THR A 146 7.89 16.64 16.13
CA THR A 146 9.36 16.66 16.08
C THR A 146 9.92 16.78 14.66
N THR A 147 9.06 16.65 13.65
CA THR A 147 9.47 16.65 12.23
C THR A 147 9.51 18.05 11.62
N LYS A 148 9.85 18.14 10.33
CA LYS A 148 9.86 19.40 9.56
C LYS A 148 8.50 19.70 8.90
N ALA A 149 7.46 18.95 9.24
CA ALA A 149 6.11 19.15 8.72
C ALA A 149 5.52 20.48 9.23
N LYS A 150 4.99 21.29 8.31
CA LYS A 150 4.17 22.47 8.63
C LYS A 150 2.68 22.16 8.47
N HIS A 151 2.35 21.13 7.69
CA HIS A 151 0.98 20.61 7.60
C HIS A 151 0.57 20.02 8.95
N SER A 152 -0.65 20.34 9.39
CA SER A 152 -1.21 19.72 10.59
C SER A 152 -1.50 18.23 10.35
N ARG A 153 -1.16 17.37 11.32
CA ARG A 153 -1.50 15.95 11.30
C ARG A 153 -3.01 15.73 11.14
N SER A 154 -3.82 16.54 11.83
CA SER A 154 -5.29 16.46 11.73
C SER A 154 -5.78 16.80 10.33
N HIS A 155 -5.23 17.84 9.71
CA HIS A 155 -5.60 18.24 8.35
C HIS A 155 -5.26 17.15 7.32
N VAL A 156 -4.10 16.52 7.45
CA VAL A 156 -3.71 15.38 6.61
C VAL A 156 -4.64 14.20 6.83
N SER A 157 -5.00 13.90 8.09
CA SER A 157 -5.97 12.86 8.42
C SER A 157 -7.34 13.12 7.75
N ASP A 158 -7.84 14.35 7.80
CA ASP A 158 -9.12 14.72 7.18
C ASP A 158 -9.07 14.61 5.64
N LEU A 159 -7.93 14.90 5.03
CA LEU A 159 -7.72 14.71 3.60
C LEU A 159 -7.80 13.23 3.20
N ILE A 160 -7.18 12.33 3.98
CA ILE A 160 -7.26 10.88 3.73
C ILE A 160 -8.71 10.41 3.80
N VAL A 161 -9.44 10.80 4.85
CA VAL A 161 -10.85 10.40 5.02
C VAL A 161 -11.67 10.83 3.82
N ARG A 162 -11.61 12.12 3.45
CA ARG A 162 -12.34 12.66 2.31
C ARG A 162 -12.00 11.95 1.00
N ALA A 163 -10.73 11.65 0.75
CA ALA A 163 -10.32 10.95 -0.47
C ALA A 163 -10.93 9.54 -0.53
N THR A 164 -10.86 8.78 0.56
CA THR A 164 -11.36 7.39 0.60
C THR A 164 -12.88 7.28 0.42
N GLU A 165 -13.63 8.29 0.85
CA GLU A 165 -15.09 8.34 0.71
C GLU A 165 -15.56 8.54 -0.74
N LEU A 166 -14.67 9.01 -1.62
CA LEU A 166 -14.97 9.26 -3.03
C LEU A 166 -14.66 8.06 -3.93
N TRP A 167 -13.93 7.06 -3.44
CA TRP A 167 -13.51 5.93 -4.26
C TRP A 167 -14.59 4.85 -4.35
N ASP A 168 -14.73 4.27 -5.54
CA ASP A 168 -15.56 3.08 -5.75
C ASP A 168 -14.90 1.86 -5.10
N LEU A 169 -15.63 1.17 -4.23
CA LEU A 169 -15.17 -0.04 -3.57
C LEU A 169 -14.90 -1.19 -4.55
N ASN A 170 -15.46 -1.16 -5.76
CA ASN A 170 -15.20 -2.14 -6.82
C ASN A 170 -14.03 -1.76 -7.73
N ALA A 171 -13.40 -0.61 -7.49
CA ALA A 171 -12.27 -0.16 -8.29
C ALA A 171 -11.13 -1.20 -8.23
N ARG A 172 -10.78 -1.74 -9.39
CA ARG A 172 -9.64 -2.66 -9.52
C ARG A 172 -8.34 -1.88 -9.54
N ARG A 173 -7.31 -2.50 -8.97
CA ARG A 173 -5.96 -1.95 -8.88
C ARG A 173 -4.96 -3.06 -9.17
N PHE A 174 -3.90 -2.73 -9.89
CA PHE A 174 -2.78 -3.58 -10.22
C PHE A 174 -1.72 -3.54 -9.11
N ILE A 175 -2.17 -3.78 -7.87
CA ILE A 175 -1.32 -3.85 -6.68
C ILE A 175 -1.41 -5.26 -6.12
N ASN A 176 -0.25 -5.88 -5.91
CA ASN A 176 -0.14 -7.25 -5.40
C ASN A 176 0.47 -7.24 -4.00
N TYR A 177 -0.37 -7.39 -2.97
CA TYR A 177 0.10 -7.52 -1.59
C TYR A 177 0.68 -8.90 -1.33
N ARG A 178 1.83 -8.92 -0.66
CA ARG A 178 2.49 -10.13 -0.14
C ARG A 178 2.15 -10.41 1.33
N SER A 179 1.91 -9.34 2.09
CA SER A 179 1.43 -9.39 3.47
C SER A 179 0.47 -8.24 3.72
N PHE A 180 -0.45 -8.43 4.66
CA PHE A 180 -1.34 -7.40 5.17
C PHE A 180 -0.89 -6.83 6.52
N LYS A 181 0.17 -7.35 7.15
CA LYS A 181 0.70 -6.83 8.41
C LYS A 181 0.85 -5.31 8.45
N PRO A 182 1.38 -4.62 7.41
CA PRO A 182 1.46 -3.16 7.42
C PRO A 182 0.09 -2.50 7.48
N ILE A 183 -0.90 -3.00 6.74
CA ILE A 183 -2.29 -2.49 6.72
C ILE A 183 -2.99 -2.80 8.05
N LEU A 184 -2.89 -4.05 8.53
CA LEU A 184 -3.52 -4.50 9.78
C LEU A 184 -3.00 -3.70 10.99
N GLY A 185 -1.70 -3.37 11.01
CA GLY A 185 -1.09 -2.56 12.05
C GLY A 185 -1.69 -1.14 12.19
N LEU A 186 -2.35 -0.63 11.13
CA LEU A 186 -3.03 0.67 11.15
C LEU A 186 -4.43 0.62 11.76
N LEU A 187 -5.10 -0.54 11.77
CA LEU A 187 -6.47 -0.68 12.29
C LEU A 187 -6.54 -0.37 13.79
N SER A 188 -5.47 -0.61 14.55
CA SER A 188 -5.42 -0.38 15.99
C SER A 188 -5.02 1.06 16.38
N GLN A 189 -4.82 1.96 15.41
CA GLN A 189 -4.34 3.32 15.64
C GLN A 189 -5.52 4.27 15.93
N TRP A 190 -6.16 4.09 17.10
CA TRP A 190 -7.38 4.81 17.51
C TRP A 190 -7.23 6.34 17.58
N HIS A 191 -5.99 6.84 17.70
CA HIS A 191 -5.67 8.28 17.66
C HIS A 191 -5.47 8.84 16.25
N ALA A 192 -5.69 8.03 15.21
CA ALA A 192 -5.42 8.37 13.81
C ALA A 192 -6.54 7.87 12.89
N VAL A 193 -7.69 8.56 12.91
CA VAL A 193 -8.88 8.17 12.13
C VAL A 193 -8.61 8.02 10.64
N GLY A 194 -7.81 8.90 10.03
CA GLY A 194 -7.44 8.79 8.61
C GLY A 194 -6.62 7.53 8.32
N SER A 195 -5.81 7.08 9.28
CA SER A 195 -5.07 5.83 9.19
C SER A 195 -6.00 4.63 9.19
N GLN A 196 -6.90 4.56 10.18
CA GLN A 196 -7.89 3.48 10.27
C GLN A 196 -8.82 3.45 9.07
N GLN A 197 -9.29 4.62 8.61
CA GLN A 197 -10.18 4.77 7.46
C GLN A 197 -9.55 4.22 6.17
N TRP A 198 -8.30 4.61 5.88
CA TRP A 198 -7.61 4.08 4.70
C TRP A 198 -7.38 2.57 4.80
N ALA A 199 -6.94 2.09 5.95
CA ALA A 199 -6.63 0.67 6.15
C ALA A 199 -7.87 -0.21 6.01
N ILE A 200 -8.99 0.17 6.62
CA ILE A 200 -10.22 -0.62 6.51
C ILE A 200 -10.84 -0.53 5.10
N TRP A 201 -10.74 0.63 4.44
CA TRP A 201 -11.14 0.78 3.04
C TRP A 201 -10.32 -0.14 2.13
N ALA A 202 -9.00 -0.19 2.34
CA ALA A 202 -8.10 -1.06 1.59
C ALA A 202 -8.50 -2.53 1.69
N LEU A 203 -8.76 -3.02 2.91
CA LEU A 203 -9.22 -4.39 3.13
C LEU A 203 -10.59 -4.66 2.50
N ALA A 204 -11.53 -3.71 2.63
CA ALA A 204 -12.86 -3.84 2.04
C ALA A 204 -12.79 -3.93 0.51
N ASN A 205 -11.99 -3.08 -0.15
CA ASN A 205 -11.80 -3.14 -1.60
C ASN A 205 -11.11 -4.43 -2.04
N LEU A 206 -10.02 -4.84 -1.36
CA LEU A 206 -9.26 -6.05 -1.73
C LEU A 206 -10.10 -7.31 -1.59
N THR A 207 -10.81 -7.46 -0.47
CA THR A 207 -11.71 -8.60 -0.23
C THR A 207 -12.93 -8.61 -1.16
N THR A 208 -13.34 -7.45 -1.70
CA THR A 208 -14.41 -7.36 -2.70
C THR A 208 -13.93 -7.70 -4.11
N THR A 209 -12.72 -7.25 -4.49
CA THR A 209 -12.22 -7.35 -5.87
C THR A 209 -11.48 -8.66 -6.15
N ASP A 210 -10.86 -9.27 -5.14
CA ASP A 210 -10.24 -10.61 -5.20
C ASP A 210 -10.46 -11.33 -3.86
N ARG A 211 -11.69 -11.81 -3.71
CA ARG A 211 -12.21 -12.40 -2.48
C ARG A 211 -11.39 -13.61 -2.01
N ALA A 212 -11.12 -14.56 -2.91
CA ALA A 212 -10.46 -15.82 -2.57
C ALA A 212 -9.05 -15.58 -2.00
N LYS A 213 -8.27 -14.70 -2.63
CA LYS A 213 -6.92 -14.42 -2.18
C LYS A 213 -6.89 -13.57 -0.91
N TYR A 214 -7.63 -12.46 -0.88
CA TYR A 214 -7.44 -11.46 0.16
C TYR A 214 -8.25 -11.73 1.43
N CYS A 215 -9.38 -12.45 1.36
CA CYS A 215 -10.03 -12.92 2.59
C CYS A 215 -9.12 -13.89 3.34
N ARG A 216 -8.43 -14.79 2.62
CA ARG A 216 -7.43 -15.69 3.19
C ARG A 216 -6.33 -14.93 3.92
N PHE A 217 -5.76 -13.89 3.31
CA PHE A 217 -4.71 -13.08 3.94
C PHE A 217 -5.19 -12.40 5.24
N VAL A 218 -6.39 -11.82 5.23
CA VAL A 218 -6.97 -11.22 6.45
C VAL A 218 -7.11 -12.27 7.57
N VAL A 219 -7.56 -13.48 7.24
CA VAL A 219 -7.74 -14.55 8.24
C VAL A 219 -6.40 -15.09 8.75
N GLU A 220 -5.49 -15.46 7.85
CA GLU A 220 -4.20 -16.08 8.21
C GLU A 220 -3.28 -15.13 8.99
N GLU A 221 -3.39 -13.82 8.76
CA GLU A 221 -2.60 -12.81 9.47
C GLU A 221 -3.29 -12.22 10.71
N GLY A 222 -4.38 -12.84 11.18
CA GLY A 222 -5.05 -12.45 12.44
C GLY A 222 -5.87 -11.16 12.35
N GLY A 223 -6.25 -10.73 11.15
CA GLY A 223 -6.98 -9.49 10.91
C GLY A 223 -8.45 -9.53 11.32
N VAL A 224 -9.07 -10.71 11.46
CA VAL A 224 -10.50 -10.83 11.80
C VAL A 224 -10.82 -10.15 13.12
N GLU A 225 -10.05 -10.44 14.17
CA GLU A 225 -10.27 -9.87 15.51
C GLU A 225 -10.14 -8.34 15.49
N LEU A 226 -9.18 -7.81 14.71
CA LEU A 226 -9.00 -6.36 14.54
C LEU A 226 -10.21 -5.72 13.85
N VAL A 227 -10.76 -6.37 12.83
CA VAL A 227 -11.95 -5.89 12.11
C VAL A 227 -13.21 -5.96 13.00
N GLU A 228 -13.38 -7.03 13.79
CA GLU A 228 -14.48 -7.17 14.75
C GLU A 228 -14.43 -6.08 15.84
N GLN A 229 -13.24 -5.71 16.31
CA GLN A 229 -13.05 -4.58 17.23
C GLN A 229 -13.52 -3.26 16.62
N LEU A 230 -13.27 -3.03 15.32
CA LEU A 230 -13.76 -1.84 14.64
C LEU A 230 -15.29 -1.78 14.59
N VAL A 231 -15.96 -2.91 14.34
CA VAL A 231 -17.43 -2.98 14.31
C VAL A 231 -18.05 -2.69 15.68
N SER A 232 -17.48 -3.25 16.74
CA SER A 232 -18.02 -3.20 18.10
C SER A 232 -17.67 -1.93 18.88
N SER A 233 -16.57 -1.26 18.53
CA SER A 233 -16.09 -0.07 19.24
C SER A 233 -16.96 1.17 19.00
N SER A 234 -17.27 1.89 20.08
CA SER A 234 -17.92 3.20 20.02
C SER A 234 -17.02 4.32 19.47
N ASN A 235 -15.71 4.08 19.40
CA ASN A 235 -14.74 5.05 18.88
C ASN A 235 -14.66 5.02 17.35
N SER A 236 -15.19 3.97 16.72
CA SER A 236 -15.24 3.85 15.26
C SER A 236 -16.32 4.75 14.67
N THR A 237 -15.99 5.44 13.58
CA THR A 237 -16.99 6.18 12.80
C THR A 237 -17.96 5.21 12.12
N ASN A 238 -19.14 5.70 11.71
CA ASN A 238 -20.09 4.88 10.95
C ASN A 238 -19.49 4.35 9.65
N ALA A 239 -18.68 5.17 8.96
CA ALA A 239 -18.02 4.78 7.72
C ALA A 239 -17.05 3.60 7.96
N ILE A 240 -16.21 3.68 8.98
CA ILE A 240 -15.29 2.60 9.38
C ILE A 240 -16.07 1.33 9.71
N ARG A 241 -17.15 1.43 10.51
CA ARG A 241 -17.97 0.27 10.89
C ARG A 241 -18.61 -0.40 9.68
N ASN A 242 -19.12 0.37 8.73
CA ASN A 242 -19.72 -0.18 7.51
C ASN A 242 -18.69 -0.91 6.65
N LEU A 243 -17.50 -0.32 6.45
CA LEU A 243 -16.40 -0.96 5.71
C LEU A 243 -15.91 -2.23 6.41
N ALA A 244 -15.79 -2.19 7.74
CA ALA A 244 -15.44 -3.36 8.54
C ALA A 244 -16.48 -4.48 8.41
N GLN A 245 -17.77 -4.15 8.42
CA GLN A 245 -18.83 -5.13 8.17
C GLN A 245 -18.74 -5.73 6.76
N THR A 246 -18.41 -4.92 5.74
CA THR A 246 -18.16 -5.44 4.38
C THR A 246 -17.03 -6.46 4.35
N VAL A 247 -15.91 -6.20 5.04
CA VAL A 247 -14.80 -7.17 5.15
C VAL A 247 -15.26 -8.47 5.80
N LEU A 248 -15.97 -8.40 6.92
CA LEU A 248 -16.46 -9.59 7.62
C LEU A 248 -17.45 -10.40 6.76
N ASN A 249 -18.37 -9.72 6.07
CA ASN A 249 -19.32 -10.37 5.16
C ASN A 249 -18.58 -11.08 4.01
N ASN A 250 -17.59 -10.43 3.40
CA ASN A 250 -16.78 -11.02 2.34
C ASN A 250 -16.04 -12.28 2.83
N ILE A 251 -15.51 -12.25 4.06
CA ILE A 251 -14.85 -13.41 4.68
C ILE A 251 -15.83 -14.54 4.94
N GLU A 252 -17.05 -14.23 5.42
CA GLU A 252 -18.09 -15.25 5.64
C GLU A 252 -18.52 -15.91 4.33
N GLU A 253 -18.78 -15.12 3.29
CA GLU A 253 -19.09 -15.61 1.94
C GLU A 253 -17.97 -16.49 1.40
N TRP A 254 -16.72 -16.05 1.52
CA TRP A 254 -15.55 -16.82 1.08
C TRP A 254 -15.47 -18.18 1.78
N LYS A 255 -15.59 -18.20 3.12
CA LYS A 255 -15.56 -19.45 3.89
C LYS A 255 -16.68 -20.41 3.48
N ARG A 256 -17.87 -19.89 3.15
CA ARG A 256 -19.00 -20.69 2.69
C ARG A 256 -18.71 -21.34 1.34
N SER A 257 -18.21 -20.57 0.38
CA SER A 257 -17.83 -21.10 -0.95
C SER A 257 -16.69 -22.11 -0.87
N ASP A 258 -15.68 -21.90 -0.01
CA ASP A 258 -14.59 -22.86 0.21
C ASP A 258 -15.10 -24.20 0.77
N ILE A 259 -16.14 -24.18 1.62
CA ILE A 259 -16.77 -25.40 2.14
C ILE A 259 -17.54 -26.13 1.05
N GLU A 260 -18.34 -25.41 0.26
CA GLU A 260 -19.11 -25.97 -0.87
C GLU A 260 -18.18 -26.64 -1.90
N ASP A 261 -17.10 -25.96 -2.31
CA ASP A 261 -16.10 -26.51 -3.26
C ASP A 261 -15.38 -27.77 -2.73
N ASN A 262 -15.19 -27.87 -1.40
CA ASN A 262 -14.55 -29.03 -0.79
C ASN A 262 -15.51 -30.22 -0.64
N LEU A 263 -16.80 -29.97 -0.43
CA LEU A 263 -17.84 -31.01 -0.43
C LEU A 263 -18.02 -31.60 -1.83
N ASP A 264 -18.11 -30.77 -2.86
CA ASP A 264 -18.26 -31.21 -4.26
C ASP A 264 -17.06 -32.06 -4.72
N LYS A 265 -15.84 -31.70 -4.29
CA LYS A 265 -14.62 -32.49 -4.56
C LYS A 265 -14.61 -33.84 -3.84
N GLN A 266 -15.17 -33.93 -2.63
CA GLN A 266 -15.27 -35.20 -1.91
C GLN A 266 -16.31 -36.13 -2.52
N GLU A 267 -17.46 -35.60 -2.96
CA GLU A 267 -18.50 -36.38 -3.65
C GLU A 267 -18.01 -36.90 -5.01
N THR A 268 -17.36 -36.08 -5.83
CA THR A 268 -16.77 -36.53 -7.10
C THR A 268 -15.63 -37.55 -6.92
N THR A 269 -14.88 -37.50 -5.82
CA THR A 269 -13.84 -38.51 -5.53
C THR A 269 -14.45 -39.83 -5.04
N ALA A 270 -15.57 -39.77 -4.30
CA ALA A 270 -16.30 -40.94 -3.82
C ALA A 270 -17.06 -41.66 -4.96
N GLU A 271 -17.60 -40.93 -5.94
CA GLU A 271 -18.24 -41.52 -7.12
C GLU A 271 -17.23 -42.23 -8.04
N ASN A 272 -16.05 -41.62 -8.27
CA ASN A 272 -15.00 -42.22 -9.11
C ASN A 272 -14.33 -43.47 -8.50
N THR A 273 -14.43 -43.67 -7.18
CA THR A 273 -13.90 -44.87 -6.50
C THR A 273 -14.89 -46.04 -6.48
N ASN A 274 -16.19 -45.77 -6.62
CA ASN A 274 -17.22 -46.82 -6.68
C ASN A 274 -17.44 -47.41 -8.08
N ASP A 275 -17.04 -46.73 -9.16
CA ASP A 275 -17.12 -47.24 -10.54
C ASP A 275 -15.91 -48.08 -10.98
N SER A 276 -14.94 -48.29 -10.07
CA SER A 276 -13.71 -49.08 -10.33
C SER A 276 -13.68 -50.45 -9.62
N SER A 277 -14.81 -50.91 -9.09
CA SER A 277 -14.93 -52.21 -8.38
C SER A 277 -15.81 -53.21 -9.12
#